data_AF-A0A8T4RPC7-F1
#
_entry.id   AF-A0A8T4RPC7-F1
#
_cell.length_a   1.000
_cell.length_b   1.000
_cell.length_c   1.000
_cell.angle_alpha   90.00
_cell.angle_beta   90.00
_cell.angle_gamma   90.00
#
_symmetry.space_group_name_H-M   'P 1'
#
loop_
_entity.id
_entity.type
_entity.pdbx_description
1 polymer ?
#
loop_
_entity_poly.entity_id
_entity_poly.type
_entity_poly.pdbx_seq_one_letter_code
_entity_poly.pdbx_strand_id
1 'polypeptide(L)'
;MHKVLKYFGLDVLVTREYNRRFSRKKRLALYKQGIPPYFANQFDNRFDVDFIDSCFRDGIDPSSLSQYADISDKRDVFFFAYYKIPFSVLAGFDDRFSANDRVILYKNHVPPDVANEYDPRFNAEEVERLHGFGVYPKVANAYTLRFNAEDIVQLTGHYSSPRGQALDPAIAARYPQHFNGSDISSLCFYDISPEQAALYGVRFHGLGVVHLIAAHISSAEANGFHPRLGVDLIKEVKDGRVTEEEVLAYPERYAAREIMQFLQKGIPGDTALRYDHFFEEDRDHCFYAVEDFVDKGITPEALQEYKDRFTLEEAVHLIASGVSPHQAKRYHAQFTAKAISFFAKWSIPPEETPIYPETFSKEDIEHFVTTVTLPASVK
;
A
#
# COMPACT_ATOMS: atom_id res chain seq x y z
N MET A 1 42.39 -28.11 -38.87
CA MET A 1 41.28 -27.94 -39.85
C MET A 1 40.34 -29.18 -39.92
N HIS A 2 40.10 -29.87 -38.80
CA HIS A 2 39.24 -31.08 -38.73
C HIS A 2 38.17 -31.02 -37.62
N LYS A 3 38.08 -29.93 -36.86
CA LYS A 3 36.98 -29.66 -35.90
C LYS A 3 35.84 -28.80 -36.48
N VAL A 4 36.00 -28.26 -37.69
CA VAL A 4 34.99 -27.38 -38.31
C VAL A 4 33.93 -28.18 -39.09
N LEU A 5 34.28 -29.33 -39.69
CA LEU A 5 33.36 -30.09 -40.55
C LEU A 5 32.30 -30.92 -39.81
N LYS A 6 32.45 -31.17 -38.50
CA LYS A 6 31.46 -31.96 -37.73
C LYS A 6 30.20 -31.15 -37.34
N TYR A 7 30.31 -29.82 -37.30
CA TYR A 7 29.15 -28.95 -37.06
C TYR A 7 28.38 -28.61 -38.35
N PHE A 8 29.06 -28.48 -39.50
CA PHE A 8 28.39 -28.07 -40.74
C PHE A 8 27.54 -29.18 -41.41
N GLY A 9 27.83 -30.46 -41.17
CA GLY A 9 27.10 -31.58 -41.80
C GLY A 9 25.79 -31.96 -41.10
N LEU A 10 25.77 -31.95 -39.77
CA LEU A 10 24.60 -32.32 -38.96
C LEU A 10 23.52 -31.23 -38.98
N ASP A 11 23.90 -29.96 -38.88
CA ASP A 11 22.97 -28.82 -38.94
C ASP A 11 22.22 -28.74 -40.28
N VAL A 12 22.82 -29.23 -41.38
CA VAL A 12 22.22 -29.22 -42.71
C VAL A 12 21.21 -30.35 -42.90
N LEU A 13 21.38 -31.50 -42.25
CA LEU A 13 20.45 -32.61 -42.35
C LEU A 13 19.22 -32.40 -41.46
N VAL A 14 19.41 -31.94 -40.22
CA VAL A 14 18.31 -31.78 -39.26
C VAL A 14 17.35 -30.63 -39.64
N THR A 15 17.83 -29.62 -40.38
CA THR A 15 16.99 -28.51 -40.84
C THR A 15 16.17 -28.80 -42.11
N ARG A 16 16.28 -30.00 -42.71
CA ARG A 16 15.52 -30.35 -43.94
C ARG A 16 14.06 -30.75 -43.69
N GLU A 17 13.75 -31.21 -42.48
CA GLU A 17 12.40 -31.63 -42.09
C GLU A 17 11.46 -30.46 -41.78
N TYR A 18 12.02 -29.27 -41.49
CA TYR A 18 11.23 -28.05 -41.31
C TYR A 18 10.76 -27.50 -42.66
N ASN A 19 9.54 -26.97 -42.67
CA ASN A 19 8.91 -26.35 -43.84
C ASN A 19 9.80 -25.27 -44.44
N ARG A 20 9.90 -25.24 -45.78
CA ARG A 20 10.73 -24.29 -46.54
C ARG A 20 10.35 -22.82 -46.32
N ARG A 21 9.14 -22.55 -45.80
CA ARG A 21 8.73 -21.21 -45.34
C ARG A 21 9.69 -20.60 -44.31
N PHE A 22 10.34 -21.44 -43.52
CA PHE A 22 11.34 -20.99 -42.57
C PHE A 22 12.69 -20.81 -43.26
N SER A 23 13.25 -19.61 -43.16
CA SER A 23 14.62 -19.35 -43.59
C SER A 23 15.59 -20.30 -42.85
N ARG A 24 16.78 -20.54 -43.43
CA ARG A 24 17.79 -21.41 -42.80
C ARG A 24 18.11 -20.99 -41.35
N LYS A 25 18.18 -19.67 -41.09
CA LYS A 25 18.38 -19.11 -39.75
C LYS A 25 17.22 -19.47 -38.80
N LYS A 26 15.97 -19.34 -39.25
CA LYS A 26 14.77 -19.69 -38.46
C LYS A 26 14.70 -21.19 -38.14
N ARG A 27 15.02 -22.06 -39.11
CA ARG A 27 15.06 -23.53 -38.90
C ARG A 27 16.11 -23.95 -37.88
N LEU A 28 17.29 -23.33 -37.93
CA LEU A 28 18.34 -23.58 -36.95
C LEU A 28 17.94 -23.09 -35.55
N ALA A 29 17.22 -21.97 -35.44
CA ALA A 29 16.71 -21.47 -34.17
C ALA A 29 15.69 -22.42 -33.54
N LEU A 30 14.67 -22.86 -34.30
CA LEU A 30 13.68 -23.85 -33.85
C LEU A 30 14.35 -25.15 -33.36
N TYR A 31 15.32 -25.67 -34.12
CA TYR A 31 16.07 -26.85 -33.72
C TYR A 31 16.85 -26.65 -32.42
N LYS A 32 17.54 -25.51 -32.26
CA LYS A 32 18.29 -25.18 -31.04
C LYS A 32 17.39 -25.01 -29.82
N GLN A 33 16.14 -24.58 -30.01
CA GLN A 33 15.12 -24.48 -28.97
C GLN A 33 14.45 -25.84 -28.65
N GLY A 34 14.81 -26.91 -29.37
CA GLY A 34 14.26 -28.26 -29.15
C GLY A 34 12.84 -28.46 -29.69
N ILE A 35 12.35 -27.55 -30.52
CA ILE A 35 10.98 -27.60 -31.07
C ILE A 35 10.96 -28.59 -32.24
N PRO A 36 10.17 -29.67 -32.21
CA PRO A 36 10.23 -30.67 -33.27
C PRO A 36 9.57 -30.19 -34.58
N PRO A 37 10.04 -30.65 -35.76
CA PRO A 37 9.48 -30.24 -37.06
C PRO A 37 7.98 -30.52 -37.21
N TYR A 38 7.50 -31.68 -36.70
CA TYR A 38 6.09 -32.05 -36.78
C TYR A 38 5.17 -31.06 -36.05
N PHE A 39 5.68 -30.36 -35.03
CA PHE A 39 4.95 -29.33 -34.29
C PHE A 39 5.07 -27.98 -35.02
N ALA A 40 6.28 -27.52 -35.31
CA ALA A 40 6.53 -26.22 -35.96
C ALA A 40 5.91 -26.08 -37.36
N ASN A 41 5.80 -27.19 -38.10
CA ASN A 41 5.26 -27.20 -39.46
C ASN A 41 3.74 -27.03 -39.52
N GLN A 42 3.02 -27.18 -38.41
CA GLN A 42 1.56 -27.02 -38.36
C GLN A 42 1.11 -25.56 -38.29
N PHE A 43 1.98 -24.64 -37.86
CA PHE A 43 1.65 -23.22 -37.77
C PHE A 43 1.55 -22.56 -39.15
N ASP A 44 0.66 -21.58 -39.27
CA ASP A 44 0.58 -20.68 -40.42
C ASP A 44 1.86 -19.81 -40.55
N ASN A 45 2.17 -19.38 -41.78
CA ASN A 45 3.18 -18.39 -42.17
C ASN A 45 3.14 -17.10 -41.35
N ARG A 46 2.00 -16.75 -40.74
CA ARG A 46 1.86 -15.58 -39.86
C ARG A 46 2.72 -15.68 -38.59
N PHE A 47 2.96 -16.87 -38.05
CA PHE A 47 3.70 -17.04 -36.78
C PHE A 47 5.21 -17.17 -37.00
N ASP A 48 5.98 -16.41 -36.22
CA ASP A 48 7.44 -16.44 -36.22
C ASP A 48 7.99 -17.46 -35.22
N VAL A 49 9.32 -17.58 -35.17
CA VAL A 49 10.01 -18.59 -34.34
C VAL A 49 9.73 -18.38 -32.86
N ASP A 50 9.71 -17.12 -32.40
CA ASP A 50 9.54 -16.78 -30.99
C ASP A 50 8.11 -17.14 -30.52
N PHE A 51 7.10 -16.86 -31.35
CA PHE A 51 5.72 -17.28 -31.06
C PHE A 51 5.56 -18.81 -31.00
N ILE A 52 6.16 -19.53 -31.96
CA ILE A 52 6.10 -21.00 -32.02
C ILE A 52 6.78 -21.61 -30.79
N ASP A 53 7.92 -21.05 -30.38
CA ASP A 53 8.63 -21.45 -29.17
C ASP A 53 7.78 -21.23 -27.92
N SER A 54 7.14 -20.07 -27.76
CA SER A 54 6.19 -19.83 -26.67
C SER A 54 5.05 -20.87 -26.67
N CYS A 55 4.41 -21.11 -27.81
CA CYS A 55 3.34 -22.13 -27.90
C CYS A 55 3.84 -23.54 -27.54
N PHE A 56 5.05 -23.90 -27.95
CA PHE A 56 5.65 -25.20 -27.62
C PHE A 56 5.90 -25.34 -26.12
N ARG A 57 6.50 -24.33 -25.49
CA ARG A 57 6.79 -24.34 -24.05
C ARG A 57 5.51 -24.38 -23.20
N ASP A 58 4.47 -23.70 -23.64
CA ASP A 58 3.19 -23.60 -22.92
C ASP A 58 2.18 -24.69 -23.33
N GLY A 59 2.58 -25.65 -24.18
CA GLY A 59 1.76 -26.80 -24.54
C GLY A 59 0.52 -26.46 -25.38
N ILE A 60 0.56 -25.38 -26.15
CA ILE A 60 -0.53 -24.96 -27.04
C ILE A 60 -0.49 -25.80 -28.33
N ASP A 61 -1.58 -26.50 -28.61
CA ASP A 61 -1.74 -27.27 -29.85
C ASP A 61 -1.88 -26.34 -31.07
N PRO A 62 -1.00 -26.43 -32.08
CA PRO A 62 -1.07 -25.59 -33.27
C PRO A 62 -2.40 -25.71 -34.02
N SER A 63 -3.03 -26.89 -34.00
CA SER A 63 -4.30 -27.13 -34.69
C SER A 63 -5.44 -26.26 -34.11
N SER A 64 -5.38 -25.97 -32.81
CA SER A 64 -6.35 -25.14 -32.10
C SER A 64 -6.29 -23.66 -32.51
N LEU A 65 -5.20 -23.20 -33.14
CA LEU A 65 -5.02 -21.81 -33.54
C LEU A 65 -5.81 -21.44 -34.79
N SER A 66 -6.27 -22.44 -35.55
CA SER A 66 -7.04 -22.24 -36.78
C SER A 66 -8.33 -21.44 -36.56
N GLN A 67 -8.93 -21.54 -35.37
CA GLN A 67 -10.14 -20.78 -35.01
C GLN A 67 -9.89 -19.27 -34.86
N TYR A 68 -8.65 -18.83 -34.70
CA TYR A 68 -8.27 -17.41 -34.59
C TYR A 68 -7.69 -16.87 -35.90
N ALA A 69 -8.10 -17.45 -37.05
CA ALA A 69 -7.59 -17.07 -38.36
C ALA A 69 -7.74 -15.58 -38.66
N ASP A 70 -8.83 -14.96 -38.18
CA ASP A 70 -9.17 -13.57 -38.46
C ASP A 70 -8.52 -12.56 -37.49
N ILE A 71 -7.79 -13.03 -36.47
CA ILE A 71 -7.11 -12.17 -35.50
C ILE A 71 -5.69 -11.85 -36.03
N SER A 72 -5.38 -10.56 -36.14
CA SER A 72 -4.13 -10.07 -36.73
C SER A 72 -2.99 -9.93 -35.71
N ASP A 73 -3.27 -9.49 -34.47
CA ASP A 73 -2.25 -9.43 -33.42
C ASP A 73 -1.97 -10.84 -32.90
N LYS A 74 -0.72 -11.29 -33.08
CA LYS A 74 -0.29 -12.60 -32.64
C LYS A 74 -0.35 -12.73 -31.13
N ARG A 75 -0.07 -11.67 -30.36
CA ARG A 75 -0.12 -11.73 -28.89
C ARG A 75 -1.52 -12.08 -28.41
N ASP A 76 -2.54 -11.52 -29.05
CA ASP A 76 -3.94 -11.81 -28.73
C ASP A 76 -4.27 -13.28 -29.03
N VAL A 77 -3.87 -13.79 -30.20
CA VAL A 77 -4.00 -15.22 -30.56
C VAL A 77 -3.33 -16.11 -29.52
N PHE A 78 -2.13 -15.76 -29.07
CA PHE A 78 -1.42 -16.50 -28.03
C PHE A 78 -2.22 -16.51 -26.72
N PHE A 79 -2.66 -15.35 -26.23
CA PHE A 79 -3.42 -15.25 -24.99
C PHE A 79 -4.71 -16.08 -25.04
N PHE A 80 -5.48 -15.96 -26.11
CA PHE A 80 -6.72 -16.71 -26.28
C PHE A 80 -6.50 -18.22 -26.33
N ALA A 81 -5.47 -18.67 -27.06
CA ALA A 81 -5.11 -20.08 -27.13
C ALA A 81 -4.60 -20.62 -25.79
N TYR A 82 -3.75 -19.86 -25.10
CA TYR A 82 -3.23 -20.20 -23.78
C TYR A 82 -4.35 -20.42 -22.76
N TYR A 83 -5.34 -19.52 -22.74
CA TYR A 83 -6.52 -19.62 -21.86
C TYR A 83 -7.65 -20.51 -22.43
N LYS A 84 -7.44 -21.15 -23.59
CA LYS A 84 -8.38 -22.07 -24.25
C LYS A 84 -9.77 -21.46 -24.46
N ILE A 85 -9.82 -20.20 -24.87
CA ILE A 85 -11.08 -19.46 -25.03
C ILE A 85 -11.65 -19.69 -26.44
N PRO A 86 -12.84 -20.30 -26.62
CA PRO A 86 -13.39 -20.51 -27.95
C PRO A 86 -13.56 -19.20 -28.72
N PHE A 87 -13.18 -19.16 -30.00
CA PHE A 87 -13.34 -17.94 -30.83
C PHE A 87 -14.79 -17.46 -30.89
N SER A 88 -15.77 -18.38 -30.87
CA SER A 88 -17.19 -18.04 -30.83
C SER A 88 -17.58 -17.20 -29.61
N VAL A 89 -16.90 -17.37 -28.47
CA VAL A 89 -17.10 -16.53 -27.28
C VAL A 89 -16.42 -15.18 -27.46
N LEU A 90 -15.19 -15.17 -27.96
CA LEU A 90 -14.42 -13.94 -28.19
C LEU A 90 -15.06 -12.99 -29.20
N ALA A 91 -15.65 -13.56 -30.25
CA ALA A 91 -16.38 -12.82 -31.28
C ALA A 91 -17.69 -12.22 -30.78
N GLY A 92 -18.19 -12.68 -29.62
CA GLY A 92 -19.38 -12.12 -28.98
C GLY A 92 -19.12 -10.85 -28.18
N PHE A 93 -17.87 -10.57 -27.79
CA PHE A 93 -17.55 -9.35 -27.03
C PHE A 93 -17.43 -8.14 -27.97
N ASP A 94 -17.95 -7.00 -27.53
CA ASP A 94 -17.81 -5.73 -28.24
C ASP A 94 -16.34 -5.32 -28.43
N ASP A 95 -16.08 -4.57 -29.50
CA ASP A 95 -14.74 -4.06 -29.84
C ASP A 95 -14.15 -3.11 -28.79
N ARG A 96 -14.97 -2.62 -27.85
CA ARG A 96 -14.50 -1.82 -26.71
C ARG A 96 -13.62 -2.63 -25.74
N PHE A 97 -13.77 -3.95 -25.70
CA PHE A 97 -12.96 -4.83 -24.88
C PHE A 97 -11.72 -5.29 -25.64
N SER A 98 -10.55 -4.96 -25.11
CA SER A 98 -9.26 -5.45 -25.60
C SER A 98 -9.14 -6.98 -25.45
N ALA A 99 -8.11 -7.59 -26.03
CA ALA A 99 -7.90 -9.02 -25.85
C ALA A 99 -7.70 -9.42 -24.38
N ASN A 100 -6.99 -8.59 -23.61
CA ASN A 100 -6.82 -8.83 -22.18
C ASN A 100 -8.16 -8.71 -21.41
N ASP A 101 -8.98 -7.72 -21.77
CA ASP A 101 -10.31 -7.55 -21.20
C ASP A 101 -11.21 -8.76 -21.45
N ARG A 102 -11.25 -9.26 -22.69
CA ARG A 102 -12.03 -10.46 -23.06
C ARG A 102 -11.59 -11.69 -22.29
N VAL A 103 -10.28 -11.83 -22.04
CA VAL A 103 -9.73 -12.91 -21.19
C VAL A 103 -10.21 -12.76 -19.74
N ILE A 104 -10.14 -11.55 -19.16
CA ILE A 104 -10.60 -11.26 -17.79
C ILE A 104 -12.08 -11.63 -17.65
N LEU A 105 -12.92 -11.14 -18.56
CA LEU A 105 -14.36 -11.39 -18.55
C LEU A 105 -14.68 -12.89 -18.69
N TYR A 106 -14.01 -13.58 -19.62
CA TYR A 106 -14.21 -15.02 -19.83
C TYR A 106 -13.80 -15.84 -18.59
N LYS A 107 -12.63 -15.57 -18.01
CA LYS A 107 -12.13 -16.29 -16.83
C LYS A 107 -13.02 -16.10 -15.61
N ASN A 108 -13.69 -14.95 -15.51
CA ASN A 108 -14.63 -14.65 -14.45
C ASN A 108 -16.09 -14.96 -14.83
N HIS A 109 -16.28 -15.77 -15.87
CA HIS A 109 -17.58 -16.28 -16.29
C HIS A 109 -18.62 -15.19 -16.59
N VAL A 110 -18.18 -14.04 -17.13
CA VAL A 110 -19.07 -12.99 -17.63
C VAL A 110 -19.41 -13.29 -19.10
N PRO A 111 -20.66 -13.63 -19.44
CA PRO A 111 -21.06 -13.86 -20.82
C PRO A 111 -20.92 -12.59 -21.68
N PRO A 112 -20.57 -12.69 -22.98
CA PRO A 112 -20.40 -11.52 -23.83
C PRO A 112 -21.65 -10.64 -23.96
N ASP A 113 -22.83 -11.25 -24.09
CA ASP A 113 -24.12 -10.55 -24.12
C ASP A 113 -24.35 -9.72 -22.85
N VAL A 114 -24.02 -10.28 -21.68
CA VAL A 114 -24.10 -9.56 -20.40
C VAL A 114 -23.04 -8.46 -20.30
N ALA A 115 -21.79 -8.74 -20.69
CA ALA A 115 -20.71 -7.76 -20.64
C ALA A 115 -20.98 -6.54 -21.53
N ASN A 116 -21.51 -6.76 -22.73
CA ASN A 116 -21.80 -5.72 -23.70
C ASN A 116 -22.99 -4.83 -23.26
N GLU A 117 -23.91 -5.34 -22.43
CA GLU A 117 -25.02 -4.55 -21.89
C GLU A 117 -24.60 -3.51 -20.83
N TYR A 118 -23.45 -3.68 -20.18
CA TYR A 118 -22.94 -2.65 -19.26
C TYR A 118 -22.60 -1.37 -20.01
N ASP A 119 -22.88 -0.22 -19.38
CA ASP A 119 -22.54 1.09 -19.94
C ASP A 119 -21.04 1.14 -20.32
N PRO A 120 -20.67 1.73 -21.48
CA PRO A 120 -19.28 1.81 -21.93
C PRO A 120 -18.31 2.46 -20.95
N ARG A 121 -18.79 3.21 -19.95
CA ARG A 121 -17.96 3.74 -18.86
C ARG A 121 -17.28 2.66 -18.03
N PHE A 122 -17.86 1.46 -17.96
CA PHE A 122 -17.33 0.35 -17.17
C PHE A 122 -16.33 -0.43 -18.01
N ASN A 123 -15.08 -0.48 -17.54
CA ASN A 123 -14.05 -1.34 -18.12
C ASN A 123 -14.26 -2.81 -17.72
N ALA A 124 -13.41 -3.72 -18.22
CA ALA A 124 -13.58 -5.15 -17.97
C ALA A 124 -13.43 -5.57 -16.50
N GLU A 125 -12.52 -4.96 -15.74
CA GLU A 125 -12.36 -5.21 -14.31
C GLU A 125 -13.58 -4.72 -13.51
N GLU A 126 -14.15 -3.59 -13.92
CA GLU A 126 -15.37 -3.04 -13.32
C GLU A 126 -16.60 -3.89 -13.63
N VAL A 127 -16.75 -4.34 -14.88
CA VAL A 127 -17.81 -5.28 -15.30
C VAL A 127 -17.69 -6.60 -14.56
N GLU A 128 -16.48 -7.14 -14.47
CA GLU A 128 -16.17 -8.36 -13.72
C GLU A 128 -16.54 -8.23 -12.25
N ARG A 129 -16.15 -7.12 -11.61
CA ARG A 129 -16.53 -6.84 -10.23
C ARG A 129 -18.04 -6.74 -10.05
N LEU A 130 -18.72 -5.91 -10.84
CA LEU A 130 -20.18 -5.75 -10.77
C LEU A 130 -20.89 -7.09 -10.93
N HIS A 131 -20.52 -7.87 -11.95
CA HIS A 131 -21.10 -9.19 -12.20
C HIS A 131 -20.79 -10.18 -11.06
N GLY A 132 -19.56 -10.19 -10.55
CA GLY A 132 -19.14 -11.04 -9.43
C GLY A 132 -19.91 -10.78 -8.14
N PHE A 133 -20.36 -9.53 -7.93
CA PHE A 133 -21.24 -9.15 -6.82
C PHE A 133 -22.74 -9.24 -7.15
N GLY A 134 -23.11 -9.79 -8.31
CA GLY A 134 -24.51 -9.96 -8.73
C GLY A 134 -25.21 -8.69 -9.18
N VAL A 135 -24.46 -7.63 -9.51
CA VAL A 135 -24.99 -6.34 -9.96
C VAL A 135 -25.06 -6.28 -11.49
N TYR A 136 -26.15 -6.78 -12.04
CA TYR A 136 -26.36 -6.86 -13.50
C TYR A 136 -26.52 -5.49 -14.19
N PRO A 137 -26.30 -5.41 -15.53
CA PRO A 137 -26.25 -4.15 -16.29
C PRO A 137 -27.41 -3.18 -16.02
N LYS A 138 -28.65 -3.67 -16.00
CA LYS A 138 -29.83 -2.84 -15.74
C LYS A 138 -29.75 -2.06 -14.42
N VAL A 139 -29.19 -2.67 -13.37
CA VAL A 139 -29.02 -2.04 -12.06
C VAL A 139 -27.81 -1.11 -12.08
N ALA A 140 -26.65 -1.59 -12.55
CA ALA A 140 -25.43 -0.80 -12.59
C ALA A 140 -25.56 0.47 -13.45
N ASN A 141 -26.21 0.37 -14.61
CA ASN A 141 -26.38 1.47 -15.56
C ASN A 141 -27.39 2.53 -15.07
N ALA A 142 -28.20 2.22 -14.06
CA ALA A 142 -29.15 3.18 -13.49
C ALA A 142 -28.49 4.20 -12.55
N TYR A 143 -27.29 3.90 -12.02
CA TYR A 143 -26.51 4.86 -11.23
C TYR A 143 -25.84 5.89 -12.13
N THR A 144 -25.84 7.16 -11.70
CA THR A 144 -25.21 8.26 -12.45
C THR A 144 -23.69 8.08 -12.60
N LEU A 145 -23.06 8.86 -13.50
CA LEU A 145 -21.59 8.87 -13.74
C LEU A 145 -20.73 9.16 -12.50
N ARG A 146 -21.34 9.68 -11.44
CA ARG A 146 -20.67 9.92 -10.16
C ARG A 146 -20.18 8.64 -9.49
N PHE A 147 -20.91 7.53 -9.63
CA PHE A 147 -20.63 6.29 -8.93
C PHE A 147 -19.85 5.34 -9.85
N ASN A 148 -18.69 4.90 -9.39
CA ASN A 148 -17.91 3.86 -10.05
C ASN A 148 -18.42 2.46 -9.68
N ALA A 149 -17.80 1.40 -10.21
CA ALA A 149 -18.22 0.03 -9.90
C ALA A 149 -18.15 -0.31 -8.41
N GLU A 150 -17.14 0.17 -7.68
CA GLU A 150 -17.01 -0.06 -6.23
C GLU A 150 -18.15 0.60 -5.47
N ASP A 151 -18.44 1.88 -5.77
CA ASP A 151 -19.54 2.59 -5.15
C ASP A 151 -20.87 1.86 -5.38
N ILE A 152 -21.12 1.41 -6.61
CA ILE A 152 -22.36 0.69 -6.96
C ILE A 152 -22.44 -0.64 -6.22
N VAL A 153 -21.35 -1.41 -6.12
CA VAL A 153 -21.31 -2.64 -5.33
C VAL A 153 -21.66 -2.36 -3.87
N GLN A 154 -21.11 -1.30 -3.28
CA GLN A 154 -21.50 -0.90 -1.93
C GLN A 154 -22.99 -0.58 -1.91
N LEU A 155 -23.49 0.35 -2.72
CA LEU A 155 -24.89 0.80 -2.72
C LEU A 155 -25.93 -0.31 -2.99
N THR A 156 -25.54 -1.37 -3.69
CA THR A 156 -26.41 -2.52 -4.01
C THR A 156 -26.24 -3.71 -3.08
N GLY A 157 -25.13 -3.76 -2.33
CA GLY A 157 -24.77 -4.87 -1.47
C GLY A 157 -25.65 -5.02 -0.22
N HIS A 158 -25.67 -6.24 0.33
CA HIS A 158 -26.46 -6.59 1.53
C HIS A 158 -26.10 -5.79 2.79
N TYR A 159 -24.95 -5.12 2.83
CA TYR A 159 -24.50 -4.32 3.97
C TYR A 159 -25.10 -2.90 3.99
N SER A 160 -25.63 -2.41 2.87
CA SER A 160 -26.08 -1.01 2.71
C SER A 160 -27.54 -0.77 3.03
N SER A 161 -28.26 -1.83 3.37
CA SER A 161 -29.64 -1.77 3.80
C SER A 161 -29.83 -2.79 4.92
N PRO A 162 -30.40 -2.42 6.07
CA PRO A 162 -30.87 -3.37 7.08
C PRO A 162 -31.83 -4.43 6.50
N ARG A 163 -32.35 -4.19 5.29
CA ARG A 163 -33.31 -5.04 4.56
C ARG A 163 -32.69 -5.80 3.38
N GLY A 164 -31.38 -5.66 3.14
CA GLY A 164 -30.66 -6.35 2.06
C GLY A 164 -31.13 -5.98 0.65
N GLN A 165 -31.73 -4.80 0.47
CA GLN A 165 -32.18 -4.29 -0.83
C GLN A 165 -31.20 -3.24 -1.37
N ALA A 166 -31.02 -3.23 -2.70
CA ALA A 166 -30.24 -2.21 -3.37
C ALA A 166 -30.82 -0.81 -3.16
N LEU A 167 -29.97 0.17 -2.88
CA LEU A 167 -30.40 1.56 -2.72
C LEU A 167 -30.85 2.14 -4.07
N ASP A 168 -32.02 2.77 -4.10
CA ASP A 168 -32.51 3.46 -5.30
C ASP A 168 -31.45 4.48 -5.81
N PRO A 169 -30.99 4.37 -7.08
CA PRO A 169 -30.03 5.29 -7.67
C PRO A 169 -30.44 6.78 -7.58
N ALA A 170 -31.74 7.08 -7.63
CA ALA A 170 -32.25 8.45 -7.50
C ALA A 170 -32.11 8.98 -6.06
N ILE A 171 -32.18 8.10 -5.06
CA ILE A 171 -31.90 8.45 -3.66
C ILE A 171 -30.39 8.62 -3.48
N ALA A 172 -29.57 7.69 -3.97
CA ALA A 172 -28.12 7.77 -3.89
C ALA A 172 -27.57 9.08 -4.47
N ALA A 173 -28.11 9.52 -5.62
CA ALA A 173 -27.70 10.75 -6.29
C ALA A 173 -27.98 12.04 -5.49
N ARG A 174 -28.87 12.02 -4.50
CA ARG A 174 -29.22 13.19 -3.67
C ARG A 174 -28.21 13.45 -2.55
N TYR A 175 -27.41 12.46 -2.15
CA TYR A 175 -26.38 12.69 -1.14
C TYR A 175 -25.32 13.68 -1.68
N PRO A 176 -24.73 14.55 -0.83
CA PRO A 176 -23.64 15.43 -1.24
C PRO A 176 -22.49 14.71 -1.96
N GLN A 177 -21.86 15.38 -2.94
CA GLN A 177 -20.80 14.81 -3.81
C GLN A 177 -19.60 14.21 -3.07
N HIS A 178 -19.28 14.71 -1.87
CA HIS A 178 -18.14 14.23 -1.09
C HIS A 178 -18.38 12.86 -0.43
N PHE A 179 -19.63 12.37 -0.40
CA PHE A 179 -19.94 11.03 0.07
C PHE A 179 -19.81 10.01 -1.08
N ASN A 180 -18.98 8.99 -0.88
CA ASN A 180 -18.86 7.85 -1.80
C ASN A 180 -19.90 6.75 -1.49
N GLY A 181 -19.87 5.63 -2.20
CA GLY A 181 -20.82 4.53 -1.98
C GLY A 181 -20.78 3.94 -0.56
N SER A 182 -19.60 3.86 0.06
CA SER A 182 -19.43 3.38 1.44
C SER A 182 -19.99 4.37 2.48
N ASP A 183 -19.77 5.67 2.27
CA ASP A 183 -20.36 6.71 3.11
C ASP A 183 -21.88 6.67 3.07
N ILE A 184 -22.45 6.63 1.86
CA ILE A 184 -23.91 6.58 1.65
C ILE A 184 -24.50 5.29 2.23
N SER A 185 -23.85 4.15 2.00
CA SER A 185 -24.21 2.87 2.60
C SER A 185 -24.32 2.97 4.13
N SER A 186 -23.29 3.53 4.77
CA SER A 186 -23.27 3.74 6.22
C SER A 186 -24.40 4.67 6.67
N LEU A 187 -24.61 5.79 5.98
CA LEU A 187 -25.69 6.74 6.30
C LEU A 187 -27.07 6.08 6.19
N CYS A 188 -27.31 5.32 5.12
CA CYS A 188 -28.55 4.56 4.91
C CYS A 188 -28.76 3.47 5.96
N PHE A 189 -27.70 2.78 6.39
CA PHE A 189 -27.79 1.75 7.43
C PHE A 189 -28.32 2.30 8.76
N TYR A 190 -27.99 3.56 9.07
CA TYR A 190 -28.47 4.26 10.27
C TYR A 190 -29.67 5.19 10.00
N ASP A 191 -30.41 4.96 8.90
CA ASP A 191 -31.61 5.71 8.52
C ASP A 191 -31.40 7.24 8.38
N ILE A 192 -30.20 7.69 8.00
CA ILE A 192 -29.87 9.10 7.81
C ILE A 192 -30.14 9.51 6.36
N SER A 193 -31.07 10.44 6.16
CA SER A 193 -31.47 10.89 4.81
C SER A 193 -30.40 11.76 4.13
N PRO A 194 -30.45 11.90 2.78
CA PRO A 194 -29.59 12.86 2.07
C PRO A 194 -29.66 14.28 2.62
N GLU A 195 -30.85 14.76 2.99
CA GLU A 195 -31.08 16.10 3.53
C GLU A 195 -30.43 16.26 4.90
N GLN A 196 -30.54 15.25 5.77
CA GLN A 196 -29.91 15.27 7.09
C GLN A 196 -28.38 15.24 6.96
N ALA A 197 -27.86 14.34 6.12
CA ALA A 197 -26.42 14.23 5.87
C ALA A 197 -25.83 15.52 5.25
N ALA A 198 -26.58 16.18 4.36
CA ALA A 198 -26.16 17.42 3.70
C ALA A 198 -25.98 18.62 4.64
N LEU A 199 -26.51 18.56 5.86
CA LEU A 199 -26.30 19.61 6.86
C LEU A 199 -24.90 19.55 7.49
N TYR A 200 -24.25 18.38 7.48
CA TYR A 200 -22.89 18.22 7.98
C TYR A 200 -21.89 18.70 6.92
N GLY A 201 -20.87 19.44 7.37
CA GLY A 201 -19.86 20.01 6.48
C GLY A 201 -19.04 18.94 5.78
N VAL A 202 -18.47 19.30 4.63
CA VAL A 202 -17.71 18.41 3.72
C VAL A 202 -16.52 17.68 4.35
N ARG A 203 -16.08 18.11 5.55
CA ARG A 203 -15.00 17.47 6.31
C ARG A 203 -15.42 16.18 7.02
N PHE A 204 -16.72 15.89 7.09
CA PHE A 204 -17.25 14.71 7.75
C PHE A 204 -17.63 13.65 6.71
N HIS A 205 -16.99 12.48 6.79
CA HIS A 205 -17.36 11.29 6.02
C HIS A 205 -18.62 10.62 6.61
N GLY A 206 -19.20 9.66 5.90
CA GLY A 206 -20.50 9.07 6.23
C GLY A 206 -20.54 8.46 7.64
N LEU A 207 -19.57 7.62 7.99
CA LEU A 207 -19.44 7.10 9.37
C LEU A 207 -19.18 8.20 10.40
N GLY A 208 -18.49 9.27 10.03
CA GLY A 208 -18.28 10.43 10.88
C GLY A 208 -19.59 11.12 11.23
N VAL A 209 -20.46 11.32 10.24
CA VAL A 209 -21.81 11.89 10.45
C VAL A 209 -22.67 10.97 11.31
N VAL A 210 -22.67 9.66 11.05
CA VAL A 210 -23.34 8.65 11.90
C VAL A 210 -22.91 8.81 13.36
N HIS A 211 -21.60 8.87 13.58
CA HIS A 211 -21.01 9.00 14.91
C HIS A 211 -21.37 10.30 15.62
N LEU A 212 -21.47 11.43 14.90
CA LEU A 212 -21.92 12.71 15.47
C LEU A 212 -23.39 12.65 15.87
N ILE A 213 -24.26 12.10 15.01
CA ILE A 213 -25.70 11.94 15.29
C ILE A 213 -25.92 11.02 16.49
N ALA A 214 -25.21 9.88 16.54
CA ALA A 214 -25.30 8.93 17.64
C ALA A 214 -24.83 9.53 18.98
N ALA A 215 -23.91 10.50 18.94
CA ALA A 215 -23.47 11.28 20.10
C ALA A 215 -24.36 12.50 20.39
N HIS A 216 -25.52 12.62 19.73
CA HIS A 216 -26.45 13.75 19.84
C HIS A 216 -25.83 15.12 19.52
N ILE A 217 -24.85 15.16 18.61
CA ILE A 217 -24.18 16.38 18.16
C ILE A 217 -24.85 16.85 16.86
N SER A 218 -25.50 18.01 16.94
CA SER A 218 -26.18 18.60 15.78
C SER A 218 -25.18 19.04 14.70
N SER A 219 -25.63 19.15 13.45
CA SER A 219 -24.80 19.65 12.36
C SER A 219 -24.29 21.08 12.60
N ALA A 220 -25.12 21.98 13.14
CA ALA A 220 -24.73 23.34 13.48
C ALA A 220 -23.61 23.38 14.53
N GLU A 221 -23.71 22.52 15.54
CA GLU A 221 -22.68 22.37 16.58
C GLU A 221 -21.38 21.75 16.00
N ALA A 222 -21.49 20.62 15.28
CA ALA A 222 -20.34 19.95 14.67
C ALA A 222 -19.57 20.86 13.68
N ASN A 223 -20.30 21.66 12.90
CA ASN A 223 -19.73 22.62 11.96
C ASN A 223 -19.14 23.85 12.66
N GLY A 224 -19.53 24.13 13.90
CA GLY A 224 -19.01 25.23 14.70
C GLY A 224 -17.63 24.97 15.30
N PHE A 225 -17.27 23.70 15.54
CA PHE A 225 -15.94 23.31 16.00
C PHE A 225 -14.86 23.62 14.98
N HIS A 226 -13.66 23.92 15.46
CA HIS A 226 -12.50 24.19 14.63
C HIS A 226 -12.21 23.02 13.66
N PRO A 227 -11.84 23.30 12.39
CA PRO A 227 -11.68 22.29 11.34
C PRO A 227 -10.73 21.13 11.67
N ARG A 228 -9.76 21.37 12.56
CA ARG A 228 -8.78 20.38 13.04
C ARG A 228 -9.40 19.30 13.93
N LEU A 229 -10.50 19.59 14.62
CA LEU A 229 -11.16 18.62 15.49
C LEU A 229 -11.91 17.63 14.61
N GLY A 230 -11.36 16.43 14.44
CA GLY A 230 -12.09 15.30 13.87
C GLY A 230 -13.24 14.84 14.78
N VAL A 231 -14.05 13.91 14.28
CA VAL A 231 -15.27 13.44 14.99
C VAL A 231 -14.98 12.94 16.40
N ASP A 232 -13.89 12.19 16.60
CA ASP A 232 -13.55 11.65 17.92
C ASP A 232 -13.18 12.76 18.91
N LEU A 233 -12.38 13.75 18.48
CA LEU A 233 -12.05 14.91 19.32
C LEU A 233 -13.27 15.78 19.63
N ILE A 234 -14.16 15.98 18.66
CA ILE A 234 -15.42 16.70 18.87
C ILE A 234 -16.24 16.05 19.98
N LYS A 235 -16.30 14.70 20.02
CA LYS A 235 -17.02 13.97 21.06
C LYS A 235 -16.39 14.17 22.44
N GLU A 236 -15.07 14.09 22.56
CA GLU A 236 -14.41 14.32 23.85
C GLU A 236 -14.60 15.76 24.36
N VAL A 237 -14.58 16.75 23.46
CA VAL A 237 -14.88 18.14 23.81
C VAL A 237 -16.34 18.30 24.25
N LYS A 238 -17.27 17.66 23.54
CA LYS A 238 -18.71 17.67 23.88
C LYS A 238 -18.98 17.02 25.23
N ASP A 239 -18.31 15.92 25.54
CA ASP A 239 -18.41 15.21 26.81
C ASP A 239 -17.78 16.00 27.97
N GLY A 240 -17.10 17.12 27.69
CA GLY A 240 -16.44 17.96 28.69
C GLY A 240 -15.18 17.31 29.29
N ARG A 241 -14.62 16.29 28.61
CA ARG A 241 -13.39 15.62 29.06
C ARG A 241 -12.14 16.43 28.72
N VAL A 242 -12.21 17.23 27.66
CA VAL A 242 -11.18 18.15 27.22
C VAL A 242 -11.84 19.43 26.67
N THR A 243 -11.09 20.53 26.59
CA THR A 243 -11.53 21.74 25.92
C THR A 243 -10.99 21.81 24.49
N GLU A 244 -11.63 22.62 23.65
CA GLU A 244 -11.10 22.89 22.31
C GLU A 244 -9.72 23.55 22.36
N GLU A 245 -9.49 24.43 23.34
CA GLU A 245 -8.20 25.10 23.57
C GLU A 245 -7.08 24.10 23.90
N GLU A 246 -7.36 23.09 24.73
CA GLU A 246 -6.42 22.02 25.06
C GLU A 246 -6.03 21.22 23.82
N VAL A 247 -7.00 20.88 22.96
CA VAL A 247 -6.74 20.15 21.71
C VAL A 247 -5.94 21.00 20.72
N LEU A 248 -6.24 22.30 20.63
CA LEU A 248 -5.56 23.21 19.71
C LEU A 248 -4.15 23.59 20.17
N ALA A 249 -3.81 23.38 21.44
CA ALA A 249 -2.46 23.59 21.96
C ALA A 249 -1.42 22.59 21.40
N TYR A 250 -1.86 21.43 20.89
CA TYR A 250 -0.94 20.47 20.27
C TYR A 250 -0.41 20.97 18.93
N PRO A 251 0.86 20.71 18.56
CA PRO A 251 1.40 21.02 17.23
C PRO A 251 0.58 20.45 16.07
N GLU A 252 0.44 21.19 14.97
CA GLU A 252 -0.41 20.82 13.80
C GLU A 252 -0.07 19.46 13.19
N ARG A 253 1.18 19.01 13.35
CA ARG A 253 1.63 17.72 12.82
C ARG A 253 0.97 16.52 13.52
N TYR A 254 0.52 16.68 14.76
CA TYR A 254 -0.13 15.59 15.47
C TYR A 254 -1.53 15.34 14.94
N ALA A 255 -1.77 14.11 14.49
CA ALA A 255 -3.06 13.63 14.05
C ALA A 255 -4.02 13.50 15.24
N ALA A 256 -5.33 13.52 14.97
CA ALA A 256 -6.36 13.43 16.02
C ALA A 256 -6.17 12.20 16.93
N ARG A 257 -5.79 11.06 16.36
CA ARG A 257 -5.53 9.82 17.11
C ARG A 257 -4.35 9.93 18.09
N GLU A 258 -3.34 10.72 17.76
CA GLU A 258 -2.16 10.93 18.60
C GLU A 258 -2.51 11.89 19.74
N ILE A 259 -3.20 12.98 19.42
CA ILE A 259 -3.73 13.93 20.41
C ILE A 259 -4.60 13.21 21.44
N MET A 260 -5.52 12.34 20.98
CA MET A 260 -6.35 11.52 21.87
C MET A 260 -5.53 10.66 22.84
N GLN A 261 -4.43 10.06 22.39
CA GLN A 261 -3.57 9.23 23.23
C GLN A 261 -2.77 10.08 24.23
N PHE A 262 -2.24 11.23 23.80
CA PHE A 262 -1.61 12.19 24.70
C PHE A 262 -2.56 12.66 25.80
N LEU A 263 -3.81 12.99 25.45
CA LEU A 263 -4.83 13.35 26.43
C LEU A 263 -5.12 12.22 27.42
N GLN A 264 -5.21 10.96 26.96
CA GLN A 264 -5.40 9.79 27.83
C GLN A 264 -4.22 9.55 28.79
N LYS A 265 -2.99 9.85 28.34
CA LYS A 265 -1.78 9.79 29.17
C LYS A 265 -1.56 11.05 30.03
N GLY A 266 -2.41 12.07 29.90
CA GLY A 266 -2.26 13.34 30.59
C GLY A 266 -1.05 14.16 30.15
N ILE A 267 -0.60 14.01 28.90
CA ILE A 267 0.49 14.76 28.29
C ILE A 267 -0.09 16.03 27.65
N PRO A 268 0.09 17.23 28.23
CA PRO A 268 -0.54 18.43 27.69
C PRO A 268 0.13 18.91 26.39
N GLY A 269 -0.62 19.69 25.60
CA GLY A 269 -0.16 20.16 24.28
C GLY A 269 1.12 21.00 24.31
N ASP A 270 1.33 21.81 25.36
CA ASP A 270 2.56 22.59 25.56
C ASP A 270 3.78 21.69 25.80
N THR A 271 3.59 20.59 26.52
CA THR A 271 4.64 19.60 26.79
C THR A 271 4.99 18.85 25.53
N ALA A 272 3.99 18.40 24.75
CA ALA A 272 4.20 17.80 23.44
C ALA A 272 4.94 18.75 22.48
N LEU A 273 4.53 20.03 22.44
CA LEU A 273 5.20 21.09 21.66
C LEU A 273 6.68 21.25 22.04
N ARG A 274 7.02 21.08 23.31
CA ARG A 274 8.41 21.18 23.79
C ARG A 274 9.25 19.96 23.47
N TYR A 275 8.66 18.82 23.15
CA TYR A 275 9.41 17.73 22.53
C TYR A 275 9.51 17.91 21.01
N ASP A 276 8.63 18.74 20.42
CA ASP A 276 8.42 18.83 18.98
C ASP A 276 9.70 19.14 18.20
N HIS A 277 10.51 20.06 18.73
CA HIS A 277 11.76 20.57 18.14
C HIS A 277 12.90 19.55 18.12
N PHE A 278 12.79 18.43 18.86
CA PHE A 278 13.79 17.36 18.79
C PHE A 278 13.59 16.43 17.58
N PHE A 279 12.46 16.55 16.88
CA PHE A 279 12.08 15.66 15.77
C PHE A 279 11.94 16.40 14.44
N GLU A 280 12.57 17.57 14.29
CA GLU A 280 12.48 18.39 13.06
C GLU A 280 12.93 17.62 11.80
N GLU A 281 13.84 16.66 11.95
CA GLU A 281 14.42 15.86 10.86
C GLU A 281 13.79 14.46 10.69
N ASP A 282 13.07 13.93 11.69
CA ASP A 282 12.45 12.59 11.67
C ASP A 282 10.98 12.65 12.08
N ARG A 283 10.13 12.87 11.07
CA ARG A 283 8.69 13.12 11.26
C ARG A 283 7.89 11.88 11.63
N ASP A 284 8.34 10.70 11.23
CA ASP A 284 7.54 9.47 11.33
C ASP A 284 7.66 8.79 12.71
N HIS A 285 8.72 9.10 13.47
CA HIS A 285 9.00 8.45 14.77
C HIS A 285 8.69 9.31 15.99
N CYS A 286 8.26 10.56 15.81
CA CYS A 286 8.08 11.51 16.90
C CYS A 286 7.04 11.05 17.93
N PHE A 287 5.88 10.56 17.49
CA PHE A 287 4.78 10.20 18.40
C PHE A 287 5.20 9.16 19.45
N TYR A 288 5.74 8.02 18.99
CA TYR A 288 6.17 6.94 19.88
C TYR A 288 7.28 7.39 20.83
N ALA A 289 8.14 8.29 20.37
CA ALA A 289 9.22 8.81 21.18
C ALA A 289 8.70 9.73 22.30
N VAL A 290 7.72 10.61 22.06
CA VAL A 290 7.17 11.49 23.12
C VAL A 290 6.54 10.67 24.24
N GLU A 291 5.72 9.67 23.90
CA GLU A 291 5.13 8.80 24.90
C GLU A 291 6.17 8.02 25.70
N ASP A 292 7.15 7.41 25.02
CA ASP A 292 8.22 6.65 25.65
C ASP A 292 9.08 7.53 26.56
N PHE A 293 9.33 8.79 26.17
CA PHE A 293 10.06 9.75 26.99
C PHE A 293 9.30 10.10 28.27
N VAL A 294 8.00 10.37 28.16
CA VAL A 294 7.16 10.66 29.33
C VAL A 294 7.08 9.44 30.26
N ASP A 295 6.86 8.24 29.71
CA ASP A 295 6.80 7.00 30.50
C ASP A 295 8.12 6.70 31.23
N LYS A 296 9.25 7.12 30.65
CA LYS A 296 10.59 7.03 31.26
C LYS A 296 10.95 8.23 32.16
N GLY A 297 10.06 9.22 32.30
CA GLY A 297 10.32 10.44 33.07
C GLY A 297 11.40 11.36 32.48
N ILE A 298 11.66 11.25 31.18
CA ILE A 298 12.66 12.03 30.44
C ILE A 298 12.03 13.35 30.01
N THR A 299 12.41 14.49 30.61
CA THR A 299 11.82 15.79 30.29
C THR A 299 12.52 16.50 29.10
N PRO A 300 11.87 17.48 28.44
CA PRO A 300 12.50 18.26 27.38
C PRO A 300 13.75 19.02 27.85
N GLU A 301 13.76 19.52 29.09
CA GLU A 301 14.91 20.20 29.69
C GLU A 301 16.09 19.27 29.84
N ALA A 302 15.83 18.04 30.34
CA ALA A 302 16.87 17.03 30.49
C ALA A 302 17.53 16.72 29.13
N LEU A 303 16.72 16.53 28.07
CA LEU A 303 17.22 16.31 26.71
C LEU A 303 18.02 17.51 26.18
N GLN A 304 17.55 18.72 26.44
CA GLN A 304 18.18 19.95 25.97
C GLN A 304 19.61 20.11 26.52
N GLU A 305 19.91 19.62 27.73
CA GLU A 305 21.25 19.67 28.32
C GLU A 305 22.29 18.79 27.60
N TYR A 306 21.85 17.77 26.84
CA TYR A 306 22.73 16.88 26.05
C TYR A 306 22.92 17.33 24.60
N LYS A 307 22.05 18.23 24.08
CA LYS A 307 21.95 18.58 22.65
C LYS A 307 23.27 19.02 22.02
N ASP A 308 24.17 19.66 22.78
CA ASP A 308 25.44 20.18 22.26
C ASP A 308 26.43 19.08 21.86
N ARG A 309 26.32 17.88 22.42
CA ARG A 309 27.33 16.82 22.27
C ARG A 309 26.77 15.50 21.77
N PHE A 310 25.51 15.20 22.07
CA PHE A 310 24.92 13.89 21.83
C PHE A 310 23.71 14.03 20.91
N THR A 311 23.50 13.01 20.09
CA THR A 311 22.24 12.88 19.34
C THR A 311 21.07 12.64 20.29
N LEU A 312 19.83 12.77 19.80
CA LEU A 312 18.64 12.49 20.61
C LEU A 312 18.66 11.06 21.17
N GLU A 313 19.00 10.07 20.33
CA GLU A 313 19.05 8.66 20.73
C GLU A 313 20.13 8.40 21.78
N GLU A 314 21.29 9.03 21.64
CA GLU A 314 22.37 8.99 22.63
C GLU A 314 21.98 9.65 23.95
N ALA A 315 21.31 10.80 23.91
CA ALA A 315 20.82 11.50 25.10
C ALA A 315 19.80 10.64 25.88
N VAL A 316 18.84 10.05 25.18
CA VAL A 316 17.85 9.12 25.77
C VAL A 316 18.55 7.93 26.42
N HIS A 317 19.54 7.36 25.76
CA HIS A 317 20.32 6.24 26.31
C HIS A 317 21.08 6.62 27.60
N LEU A 318 21.69 7.80 27.64
CA LEU A 318 22.42 8.30 28.82
C LEU A 318 21.47 8.54 30.00
N ILE A 319 20.33 9.20 29.75
CA ILE A 319 19.32 9.48 30.77
C ILE A 319 18.76 8.17 31.34
N ALA A 320 18.40 7.21 30.47
CA ALA A 320 17.93 5.89 30.89
C ALA A 320 18.98 5.10 31.67
N SER A 321 20.27 5.35 31.42
CA SER A 321 21.39 4.75 32.16
C SER A 321 21.75 5.50 33.46
N GLY A 322 20.99 6.54 33.82
CA GLY A 322 21.22 7.34 35.03
C GLY A 322 22.44 8.25 34.98
N VAL A 323 23.01 8.50 33.78
CA VAL A 323 24.21 9.32 33.61
C VAL A 323 23.80 10.77 33.38
N SER A 324 24.13 11.69 34.30
CA SER A 324 23.75 13.11 34.15
C SER A 324 24.52 13.84 33.05
N PRO A 325 24.02 14.99 32.53
CA PRO A 325 24.72 15.76 31.51
C PRO A 325 26.11 16.19 31.97
N HIS A 326 26.23 16.59 33.24
CA HIS A 326 27.50 16.98 33.83
C HIS A 326 28.49 15.81 33.91
N GLN A 327 28.03 14.62 34.27
CA GLN A 327 28.88 13.41 34.27
C GLN A 327 29.31 13.04 32.84
N ALA A 328 28.37 12.98 31.91
CA ALA A 328 28.64 12.63 30.51
C ALA A 328 29.65 13.59 29.86
N LYS A 329 29.53 14.91 30.12
CA LYS A 329 30.43 15.94 29.57
C LYS A 329 31.88 15.82 30.06
N ARG A 330 32.15 15.18 31.20
CA ARG A 330 33.51 14.97 31.72
C ARG A 330 34.29 13.89 30.98
N TYR A 331 33.61 12.91 30.38
CA TYR A 331 34.26 11.87 29.58
C TYR A 331 34.77 12.44 28.26
N HIS A 332 35.88 11.92 27.72
CA HIS A 332 36.45 12.40 26.46
C HIS A 332 35.47 12.28 25.26
N ALA A 333 35.53 13.22 24.30
CA ALA A 333 34.60 13.30 23.17
C ALA A 333 34.62 12.09 22.21
N GLN A 334 35.67 11.26 22.29
CA GLN A 334 35.80 10.01 21.52
C GLN A 334 34.85 8.90 22.01
N PHE A 335 34.30 9.02 23.21
CA PHE A 335 33.40 8.00 23.76
C PHE A 335 31.96 8.24 23.32
N THR A 336 31.32 7.17 22.84
CA THR A 336 29.88 7.12 22.56
C THR A 336 29.07 7.14 23.86
N ALA A 337 27.77 7.42 23.75
CA ALA A 337 26.85 7.30 24.88
C ALA A 337 26.88 5.92 25.55
N LYS A 338 26.97 4.83 24.77
CA LYS A 338 27.03 3.47 25.33
C LYS A 338 28.32 3.21 26.10
N ALA A 339 29.47 3.67 25.60
CA ALA A 339 30.73 3.56 26.32
C ALA A 339 30.69 4.34 27.64
N ILE A 340 30.13 5.56 27.62
CA ILE A 340 29.93 6.37 28.82
C ILE A 340 29.00 5.67 29.82
N SER A 341 27.87 5.14 29.37
CA SER A 341 26.95 4.37 30.22
C SER A 341 27.62 3.14 30.83
N PHE A 342 28.50 2.47 30.08
CA PHE A 342 29.29 1.36 30.60
C PHE A 342 30.22 1.81 31.73
N PHE A 343 30.99 2.89 31.52
CA PHE A 343 31.87 3.43 32.56
C PHE A 343 31.11 3.85 33.80
N ALA A 344 29.99 4.56 33.63
CA ALA A 344 29.14 4.99 34.74
C ALA A 344 28.56 3.80 35.52
N LYS A 345 28.08 2.77 34.82
CA LYS A 345 27.57 1.53 35.43
C LYS A 345 28.61 0.84 36.32
N TRP A 346 29.89 0.88 35.93
CA TRP A 346 30.99 0.32 36.70
C TRP A 346 31.71 1.33 37.60
N SER A 347 31.16 2.54 37.74
CA SER A 347 31.74 3.63 38.55
C SER A 347 33.19 3.98 38.18
N ILE A 348 33.55 3.85 36.89
CA ILE A 348 34.88 4.22 36.38
C ILE A 348 34.89 5.73 36.13
N PRO A 349 35.69 6.52 36.87
CA PRO A 349 35.69 7.98 36.73
C PRO A 349 36.34 8.41 35.40
N PRO A 350 35.97 9.58 34.85
CA PRO A 350 36.52 10.08 33.58
C PRO A 350 38.06 10.12 33.54
N GLU A 351 38.69 10.42 34.67
CA GLU A 351 40.15 10.52 34.80
C GLU A 351 40.88 9.17 34.67
N GLU A 352 40.17 8.06 34.89
CA GLU A 352 40.70 6.70 34.77
C GLU A 352 40.37 6.07 33.41
N THR A 353 39.63 6.78 32.54
CA THR A 353 39.30 6.26 31.22
C THR A 353 40.49 6.39 30.26
N PRO A 354 40.82 5.32 29.51
CA PRO A 354 41.95 5.35 28.58
C PRO A 354 41.67 6.29 27.41
N ILE A 355 42.67 7.08 27.01
CA ILE A 355 42.59 7.89 25.79
C ILE A 355 43.12 7.05 24.61
N TYR A 356 42.28 6.83 23.61
CA TYR A 356 42.64 6.04 22.43
C TYR A 356 43.22 6.94 21.33
N PRO A 357 44.13 6.41 20.48
CA PRO A 357 44.61 7.13 19.31
C PRO A 357 43.48 7.54 18.36
N GLU A 358 43.61 8.70 17.71
CA GLU A 358 42.62 9.24 16.76
C GLU A 358 42.35 8.33 15.54
N THR A 359 43.19 7.31 15.32
CA THR A 359 42.98 6.31 14.26
C THR A 359 41.83 5.34 14.55
N PHE A 360 41.37 5.24 15.80
CA PHE A 360 40.22 4.40 16.16
C PHE A 360 38.91 5.17 15.99
N SER A 361 37.92 4.53 15.35
CA SER A 361 36.58 5.09 15.27
C SER A 361 35.88 5.05 16.64
N LYS A 362 34.80 5.82 16.81
CA LYS A 362 34.01 5.79 18.05
C LYS A 362 33.42 4.40 18.29
N GLU A 363 33.02 3.72 17.22
CA GLU A 363 32.48 2.36 17.23
C GLU A 363 33.53 1.33 17.64
N ASP A 364 34.77 1.46 17.15
CA ASP A 364 35.89 0.61 17.58
C ASP A 364 36.14 0.76 19.09
N ILE A 365 36.20 2.01 19.56
CA ILE A 365 36.40 2.33 20.98
C ILE A 365 35.26 1.77 21.82
N GLU A 366 34.00 1.97 21.42
CA GLU A 366 32.84 1.38 22.09
C GLU A 366 32.96 -0.14 22.19
N HIS A 367 33.36 -0.81 21.11
CA HIS A 367 33.54 -2.26 21.11
C HIS A 367 34.62 -2.68 22.11
N PHE A 368 35.79 -2.05 22.11
CA PHE A 368 36.86 -2.36 23.08
C PHE A 368 36.40 -2.13 24.52
N VAL A 369 35.73 -1.02 24.79
CA VAL A 369 35.23 -0.69 26.13
C VAL A 369 34.23 -1.72 26.61
N THR A 370 33.22 -2.03 25.79
CA THR A 370 32.08 -2.87 26.20
C THR A 370 32.36 -4.37 26.18
N THR A 371 33.37 -4.83 25.43
CA THR A 371 33.68 -6.28 25.28
C THR A 371 34.98 -6.72 25.95
N VAL A 372 36.02 -5.88 25.96
CA VAL A 372 37.35 -6.25 26.46
C VAL A 372 37.57 -5.80 27.90
N THR A 373 36.87 -4.75 28.33
CA THR A 373 37.13 -4.05 29.59
C THR A 373 36.18 -4.53 30.71
N LEU A 374 36.17 -5.82 31.05
CA LEU A 374 35.63 -6.25 32.34
C LEU A 374 36.63 -5.84 33.43
N PRO A 375 36.23 -5.08 34.47
CA PRO A 375 37.14 -4.68 35.53
C PRO A 375 37.76 -5.89 36.22
N ALA A 376 39.08 -5.90 36.38
CA ALA A 376 39.78 -6.95 37.13
C ALA A 376 39.33 -7.06 38.60
N SER A 377 38.58 -6.08 39.12
CA SER A 377 37.95 -6.09 40.45
C SER A 377 36.63 -6.89 40.53
N VAL A 378 36.18 -7.50 39.44
CA VAL A 378 34.95 -8.34 39.36
C VAL A 378 35.30 -9.82 39.09
N LYS A 379 36.54 -10.24 39.38
CA LYS A 379 36.92 -11.67 39.42
C LYS A 379 37.15 -12.15 40.84
#